data_AF-A0A2V8BKH1-F1
#
_entry.id   AF-A0A2V8BKH1-F1
#
_cell.length_a   1.000
_cell.length_b   1.000
_cell.length_c   1.000
_cell.angle_alpha   90.00
_cell.angle_beta   90.00
_cell.angle_gamma   90.00
#
_symmetry.space_group_name_H-M   'P 1'
#
loop_
_entity.id
_entity.type
_entity.pdbx_description
1 polymer ?
#
loop_
_entity_poly.entity_id
_entity_poly.type
_entity_poly.pdbx_seq_one_letter_code
_entity_poly.pdbx_strand_id
1 'polypeptide(L)'
;YGITGPFLRATGVDYDVRKDCPYAVYDRLPFDVPVGTRGDNYDRYLVRMEEMEQSMRIVEAALRDIPGGPFQVNPETGRPVPASEMVDQAKVGNISAIR
;
A
#
# COMPACT_ATOMS: atom_id res chain seq x y z
N TYR A 1 27.33 2.21 1.20
CA TYR A 1 26.49 1.76 0.07
C TYR A 1 24.99 1.99 0.28
N GLY A 2 24.43 2.08 1.50
CA GLY A 2 23.07 2.62 1.71
C GLY A 2 21.93 1.88 1.00
N ILE A 3 22.04 0.55 0.84
CA ILE A 3 21.09 -0.28 0.09
C ILE A 3 19.84 -0.55 0.95
N THR A 4 18.66 -0.51 0.33
CA THR A 4 17.37 -0.72 1.00
C THR A 4 16.46 -1.70 0.23
N GLY A 5 15.37 -2.14 0.87
CA GLY A 5 14.32 -2.94 0.24
C GLY A 5 14.77 -4.34 -0.20
N PRO A 6 14.33 -4.84 -1.36
CA PRO A 6 14.56 -6.23 -1.76
C PRO A 6 16.04 -6.57 -1.97
N PHE A 7 16.88 -5.57 -2.26
CA PHE A 7 18.33 -5.79 -2.36
C PHE A 7 18.97 -6.03 -1.00
N LEU A 8 18.52 -5.33 0.04
CA LEU A 8 18.97 -5.53 1.43
C LEU A 8 18.43 -6.86 1.96
N ARG A 9 17.16 -7.17 1.68
CA ARG A 9 16.55 -8.44 2.09
C ARG A 9 17.17 -9.65 1.43
N ALA A 10 17.59 -9.55 0.16
CA ALA A 10 18.28 -10.65 -0.52
C ALA A 10 19.57 -11.09 0.19
N THR A 11 20.19 -10.23 1.00
CA THR A 11 21.44 -10.53 1.74
C THR A 11 21.20 -11.04 3.16
N GLY A 12 19.99 -11.47 3.51
CA GLY A 12 19.68 -12.01 4.85
C GLY A 12 19.25 -10.98 5.89
N VAL A 13 19.06 -9.71 5.49
CA VAL A 13 18.63 -8.66 6.43
C VAL A 13 17.11 -8.56 6.41
N ASP A 14 16.47 -9.00 7.49
CA ASP A 14 15.03 -8.88 7.68
C ASP A 14 14.67 -7.44 8.09
N TYR A 15 14.47 -6.58 7.10
CA TYR A 15 14.04 -5.20 7.30
C TYR A 15 13.04 -4.77 6.22
N ASP A 16 11.87 -4.31 6.66
CA ASP A 16 10.85 -3.69 5.83
C ASP A 16 10.12 -2.61 6.62
N VAL A 17 10.13 -1.39 6.08
CA VAL A 17 9.50 -0.22 6.74
C VAL A 17 8.02 -0.43 7.06
N ARG A 18 7.30 -1.29 6.31
CA ARG A 18 5.89 -1.57 6.56
C ARG A 18 5.67 -2.38 7.84
N LYS A 19 6.69 -3.09 8.34
CA LYS A 19 6.67 -3.87 9.59
C LYS A 19 7.48 -3.20 10.70
N ASP A 20 8.67 -2.69 10.40
CA ASP A 20 9.58 -2.12 11.41
C ASP A 20 9.20 -0.69 11.82
N CYS A 21 8.67 0.10 10.88
CA CYS A 21 8.17 1.45 11.10
C CYS A 21 6.79 1.62 10.45
N PRO A 22 5.75 0.87 10.89
CA PRO A 22 4.48 0.80 10.19
C PRO A 22 3.83 2.16 9.98
N TYR A 23 3.27 2.37 8.79
CA TYR A 23 2.51 3.56 8.43
C TYR A 23 1.13 3.16 7.91
N ALA A 24 0.20 4.12 7.88
CA ALA A 24 -1.20 3.88 7.50
C ALA A 24 -1.82 2.70 8.29
N VAL A 25 -2.19 1.62 7.59
CA VAL A 25 -2.84 0.43 8.18
C VAL A 25 -2.00 -0.85 8.05
N TYR A 26 -0.72 -0.74 7.69
CA TYR A 26 0.15 -1.90 7.45
C TYR A 26 0.42 -2.73 8.71
N ASP A 27 0.27 -2.14 9.89
CA ASP A 27 0.35 -2.81 11.20
C ASP A 27 -0.75 -3.88 11.38
N ARG A 28 -1.88 -3.75 10.66
CA ARG A 28 -3.04 -4.65 10.75
C ARG A 28 -3.15 -5.64 9.61
N LEU A 29 -2.35 -5.48 8.56
CA LEU A 29 -2.40 -6.31 7.37
C LEU A 29 -1.50 -7.56 7.53
N PRO A 30 -2.03 -8.77 7.30
CA PRO A 30 -1.25 -10.01 7.40
C PRO A 30 -0.42 -10.21 6.13
N PHE A 31 0.90 -10.11 6.26
CA PHE A 31 1.87 -10.44 5.22
C PHE A 31 3.23 -10.73 5.84
N ASP A 32 4.04 -11.49 5.10
CA ASP A 32 5.39 -11.89 5.47
C ASP A 32 6.44 -11.10 4.69
N VAL A 33 7.64 -10.95 5.26
CA VAL A 33 8.77 -10.27 4.60
C VAL A 33 9.73 -11.32 4.06
N PRO A 34 9.89 -11.47 2.74
CA PRO A 34 10.79 -12.46 2.18
C PRO A 34 12.25 -12.02 2.30
N VAL A 35 13.10 -12.93 2.78
CA VAL A 35 14.52 -12.69 3.05
C VAL A 35 15.34 -13.75 2.31
N GLY A 36 16.32 -13.29 1.52
CA GLY A 36 17.28 -14.16 0.84
C GLY A 36 18.43 -14.57 1.75
N THR A 37 19.38 -15.34 1.24
CA THR A 37 20.48 -15.89 2.08
C THR A 37 21.87 -15.62 1.52
N ARG A 38 22.01 -15.59 0.19
CA ARG A 38 23.27 -15.48 -0.54
C ARG A 38 23.52 -14.06 -1.07
N GLY A 39 22.47 -13.29 -1.33
CA GLY A 39 22.61 -11.92 -1.85
C GLY A 39 22.95 -11.83 -3.33
N ASP A 40 22.87 -12.94 -4.06
CA ASP A 40 23.09 -12.97 -5.51
C ASP A 40 21.87 -12.45 -6.30
N ASN A 41 21.99 -12.42 -7.63
CA ASN A 41 20.89 -11.96 -8.48
C ASN A 41 19.69 -12.91 -8.46
N TYR A 42 19.89 -14.19 -8.14
CA TYR A 42 18.82 -15.16 -8.06
C TYR A 42 17.98 -14.96 -6.81
N ASP A 43 18.60 -14.73 -5.66
CA ASP A 43 17.90 -14.35 -4.42
C ASP A 43 17.12 -13.05 -4.58
N ARG A 44 17.69 -12.05 -5.27
CA ARG A 44 16.99 -10.79 -5.57
C ARG A 44 15.77 -10.96 -6.47
N TYR A 45 15.82 -11.97 -7.35
CA TYR A 45 14.69 -12.35 -8.18
C TYR A 45 13.63 -13.05 -7.33
N LEU A 46 14.01 -14.07 -6.55
CA LEU A 46 13.08 -14.81 -5.69
C LEU A 46 12.39 -13.92 -4.66
N VAL A 47 13.12 -13.05 -3.98
CA VAL A 47 12.55 -12.07 -3.03
C VAL A 47 11.48 -11.20 -3.70
N ARG A 48 11.69 -10.77 -4.95
CA ARG A 48 10.69 -9.99 -5.70
C ARG A 48 9.48 -10.82 -6.09
N MET A 49 9.68 -12.07 -6.48
CA MET A 49 8.57 -12.97 -6.81
C MET A 49 7.68 -13.17 -5.59
N GLU A 50 8.28 -13.44 -4.42
CA GLU A 50 7.53 -13.61 -3.19
C GLU A 50 6.88 -12.29 -2.73
N GLU A 51 7.52 -11.13 -2.92
CA GLU A 51 6.89 -9.82 -2.64
C GLU A 51 5.62 -9.57 -3.47
N MET A 52 5.54 -10.08 -4.70
CA MET A 52 4.31 -9.98 -5.50
C MET A 52 3.19 -10.83 -4.90
N GLU A 53 3.48 -12.05 -4.45
CA GLU A 53 2.52 -12.92 -3.77
C GLU A 53 2.02 -12.28 -2.46
N GLN A 54 2.94 -11.73 -1.65
CA GLN A 54 2.57 -11.02 -0.42
C GLN A 54 1.76 -9.75 -0.71
N SER A 55 2.03 -9.07 -1.84
CA SER A 55 1.23 -7.92 -2.27
C SER A 55 -0.21 -8.32 -2.59
N MET A 56 -0.42 -9.47 -3.23
CA MET A 56 -1.76 -10.01 -3.48
C MET A 56 -2.49 -10.32 -2.16
N ARG A 57 -1.82 -10.96 -1.19
CA ARG A 57 -2.40 -11.20 0.15
C ARG A 57 -2.82 -9.92 0.86
N ILE A 58 -2.01 -8.86 0.75
CA ILE A 58 -2.34 -7.54 1.31
C ILE A 58 -3.62 -7.00 0.67
N VAL A 59 -3.72 -7.05 -0.67
CA VAL A 59 -4.90 -6.55 -1.41
C VAL A 59 -6.15 -7.34 -1.01
N GLU A 60 -6.07 -8.67 -0.95
CA GLU A 60 -7.18 -9.53 -0.54
C GLU A 60 -7.64 -9.26 0.89
N ALA A 61 -6.70 -9.11 1.83
CA ALA A 61 -7.01 -8.75 3.21
C ALA A 61 -7.65 -7.36 3.31
N ALA A 62 -7.09 -6.38 2.60
CA ALA A 62 -7.62 -5.02 2.58
C ALA A 62 -9.04 -4.99 2.00
N LEU A 63 -9.33 -5.72 0.92
CA LEU A 63 -10.66 -5.79 0.32
C LEU A 63 -11.68 -6.46 1.23
N ARG A 64 -11.27 -7.49 1.99
CA ARG A 64 -12.14 -8.17 2.95
C ARG A 64 -12.47 -7.28 4.14
N ASP A 65 -11.49 -6.55 4.64
CA ASP A 65 -11.57 -5.84 5.92
C ASP A 65 -11.85 -4.33 5.74
N ILE A 66 -12.08 -3.85 4.50
CA ILE A 66 -12.35 -2.44 4.21
C ILE A 66 -13.66 -2.01 4.90
N PRO A 67 -13.63 -0.99 5.77
CA PRO A 67 -14.84 -0.48 6.36
C PRO A 67 -15.68 0.22 5.30
N GLY A 68 -17.00 0.07 5.40
CA GLY A 68 -17.92 0.93 4.66
C GLY A 68 -17.77 2.39 5.10
N GLY A 69 -18.18 3.31 4.23
CA GLY A 69 -18.11 4.73 4.51
C GLY A 69 -18.24 5.56 3.24
N PRO A 70 -18.31 6.90 3.37
CA PRO A 70 -18.23 7.77 2.21
C PRO A 70 -16.87 7.59 1.53
N PHE A 71 -16.88 7.33 0.22
CA PHE A 71 -15.65 7.20 -0.57
C PHE A 71 -14.84 8.51 -0.60
N GLN A 72 -15.55 9.64 -0.56
CA GLN A 72 -14.95 10.96 -0.58
C GLN A 72 -15.68 11.89 0.39
N VAL A 73 -14.89 12.66 1.13
CA VAL A 73 -15.38 13.68 2.06
C VAL A 73 -14.79 15.02 1.65
N ASN A 74 -15.56 16.09 1.79
CA ASN A 74 -15.05 17.44 1.62
C ASN A 74 -14.08 17.76 2.78
N PRO A 75 -12.83 18.17 2.50
CA PRO A 75 -11.81 18.32 3.54
C PRO A 75 -12.09 19.47 4.52
N GLU A 76 -12.84 20.50 4.12
CA GLU A 76 -13.20 21.63 4.99
C GLU A 76 -14.35 21.31 5.94
N THR A 77 -15.33 20.55 5.46
CA THR A 77 -16.58 20.28 6.20
C THR A 77 -16.66 18.89 6.81
N GLY A 78 -15.78 17.96 6.39
CA GLY A 78 -15.80 16.55 6.78
C GLY A 78 -17.04 15.78 6.31
N ARG A 79 -17.91 16.41 5.50
CA ARG A 79 -19.16 15.81 5.05
C ARG A 79 -18.92 14.93 3.81
N PRO A 80 -19.66 13.81 3.68
CA PRO A 80 -19.68 13.03 2.45
C PRO A 80 -20.03 13.91 1.25
N VAL A 81 -19.28 13.78 0.15
CA VAL A 81 -19.68 14.36 -1.13
C VAL A 81 -20.61 13.37 -1.83
N PRO A 82 -21.89 13.73 -2.10
CA PRO A 82 -22.80 12.87 -2.85
C PRO A 82 -22.24 12.54 -4.24
N ALA A 83 -22.44 11.30 -4.70
CA ALA A 83 -21.90 10.85 -5.99
C ALA A 83 -22.38 11.69 -7.19
N SER A 84 -23.63 12.19 -7.14
CA SER A 84 -24.17 13.08 -8.16
C SER A 84 -23.38 14.39 -8.25
N GLU A 85 -23.11 15.02 -7.10
CA GLU A 85 -22.34 16.26 -7.02
C GLU A 85 -20.90 16.05 -7.49
N MET A 86 -20.28 14.93 -7.15
CA MET A 86 -18.93 14.59 -7.61
C MET A 86 -18.85 14.49 -9.14
N VAL A 87 -19.81 13.81 -9.77
CA VAL A 87 -19.88 13.69 -11.23
C VAL A 87 -20.11 15.05 -11.88
N ASP A 88 -20.97 15.87 -11.29
CA ASP A 88 -21.27 17.19 -11.83
C ASP A 88 -20.08 18.14 -11.69
N GLN A 89 -19.41 18.21 -10.54
CA GLN A 89 -18.18 19.00 -10.35
C GLN A 89 -17.06 18.58 -11.31
N ALA A 90 -16.91 17.28 -11.57
CA ALA A 90 -15.95 16.76 -12.54
C ALA A 90 -16.28 17.21 -13.97
N LYS A 91 -17.56 17.22 -14.37
CA LYS A 91 -18.01 17.72 -15.68
C LYS A 91 -17.75 19.22 -15.86
N VAL A 92 -17.89 20.03 -14.80
CA VAL A 92 -17.63 21.48 -14.87
C VAL A 92 -16.13 21.82 -14.86
N GLY A 93 -15.25 20.82 -14.77
CA GLY A 93 -13.79 21.03 -14.71
C GLY A 93 -13.30 21.62 -13.40
N ASN A 94 -14.15 21.69 -12.36
CA ASN A 94 -13.79 22.23 -11.06
C ASN A 94 -13.17 21.16 -10.16
N ILE A 95 -12.01 20.65 -10.58
CA ILE A 95 -11.27 19.58 -9.87
C ILE A 95 -10.81 20.07 -8.48
N SER A 96 -10.63 21.38 -8.29
CA SER A 96 -10.27 21.97 -6.99
C SER A 96 -11.34 21.79 -5.91
N ALA A 97 -12.62 21.64 -6.26
CA ALA A 97 -13.70 21.44 -5.29
C ALA A 97 -13.82 19.97 -4.81
N ILE A 98 -13.10 19.06 -5.46
CA ILE A 98 -13.10 17.61 -5.19
C ILE A 98 -11.88 17.23 -4.33
N ARG A 99 -10.82 18.04 -4.32
CA ARG A 99 -9.57 17.71 -3.61
C ARG A 99 -9.62 18.05 -2.12
#